data_AF-A0A8J3WAU1-F1
#
_entry.id   AF-A0A8J3WAU1-F1
#
_cell.length_a   1.000
_cell.length_b   1.000
_cell.length_c   1.000
_cell.angle_alpha   90.00
_cell.angle_beta   90.00
_cell.angle_gamma   90.00
#
_symmetry.space_group_name_H-M   'P 1'
#
loop_
_entity.id
_entity.type
_entity.pdbx_description
1 polymer ?
#
loop_
_entity_poly.entity_id
_entity_poly.type
_entity_poly.pdbx_seq_one_letter_code
_entity_poly.pdbx_strand_id
1 'polypeptide(L)'
;MSRRLVLGGAAAAASAALLFPSAPASAQAAAPVPAPAQASATAPTPAKVSGKLFDAWVRRDRHAAAKVATPSAVKAVFSYVYRDPDKFAGCSGNVCRFVHTSVNVPGGLDGFAMVVSGSKVTKVYRSRHFTKPSTAAKHLFAAWKRNDRYQGLEAARTGVANKLFRVKYDPKGVAHTFQGCSSEPKGYSCAYSYEGGAMFMHVRGSKTTGYEVRSISYIAD
;
A
#
# COMPACT_ATOMS: atom_id res chain seq x y z
N MET A 1 -41.69 -32.70 18.30
CA MET A 1 -41.22 -32.56 19.70
C MET A 1 -40.80 -31.10 19.88
N SER A 2 -41.73 -30.16 20.07
CA SER A 2 -42.44 -29.80 21.30
C SER A 2 -41.61 -29.00 22.32
N ARG A 3 -42.05 -27.75 22.54
CA ARG A 3 -42.00 -26.94 23.80
C ARG A 3 -40.67 -26.20 24.09
N ARG A 4 -40.62 -24.96 24.62
CA ARG A 4 -41.54 -24.02 25.33
C ARG A 4 -40.88 -22.61 25.32
N LEU A 5 -41.59 -21.50 25.05
CA LEU A 5 -42.32 -20.56 25.95
C LEU A 5 -41.46 -19.61 26.83
N VAL A 6 -41.46 -18.32 26.44
CA VAL A 6 -41.81 -17.03 27.12
C VAL A 6 -41.62 -16.84 28.65
N LEU A 7 -41.44 -15.55 29.01
CA LEU A 7 -41.58 -14.80 30.28
C LEU A 7 -40.22 -14.39 30.88
N GLY A 8 -40.00 -13.18 31.37
CA GLY A 8 -40.84 -12.02 31.69
C GLY A 8 -40.01 -11.10 32.60
N GLY A 9 -40.41 -9.83 32.77
CA GLY A 9 -39.74 -8.96 33.73
C GLY A 9 -39.89 -7.47 33.46
N ALA A 10 -41.12 -6.97 33.51
CA ALA A 10 -41.37 -5.56 33.79
C ALA A 10 -41.29 -5.35 35.31
N ALA A 11 -40.62 -4.29 35.76
CA ALA A 11 -40.80 -3.74 37.09
C ALA A 11 -40.80 -2.21 36.99
N ALA A 12 -41.99 -1.66 37.20
CA ALA A 12 -42.24 -0.26 37.47
C ALA A 12 -42.16 0.00 38.97
N ALA A 13 -41.59 1.13 39.37
CA ALA A 13 -41.85 1.86 40.61
C ALA A 13 -41.13 3.21 40.51
N ALA A 14 -41.51 4.30 41.16
CA ALA A 14 -42.76 4.84 41.69
C ALA A 14 -42.36 6.26 42.14
N SER A 15 -43.31 7.18 42.04
CA SER A 15 -43.15 8.63 42.20
C SER A 15 -42.72 9.08 43.60
N ALA A 16 -42.00 10.20 43.67
CA ALA A 16 -42.03 11.10 44.83
C ALA A 16 -42.11 12.55 44.32
N ALA A 17 -43.30 13.13 44.46
CA ALA A 17 -43.54 14.55 44.26
C ALA A 17 -43.13 15.32 45.51
N LEU A 18 -42.36 16.38 45.33
CA LEU A 18 -42.18 17.44 46.33
C LEU A 18 -42.59 18.76 45.68
N LEU A 19 -43.72 19.29 46.14
CA LEU A 19 -44.23 20.64 45.88
C LEU A 19 -43.62 21.58 46.90
N PHE A 20 -43.02 22.69 46.47
CA PHE A 20 -42.80 23.91 47.26
C PHE A 20 -42.54 25.11 46.31
N PRO A 21 -42.71 26.37 46.76
CA PRO A 21 -43.52 27.37 46.06
C PRO A 21 -42.77 28.30 45.10
N SER A 22 -43.57 28.89 44.21
CA SER A 22 -43.26 29.92 43.23
C SER A 22 -42.71 31.22 43.84
N ALA A 23 -41.54 31.65 43.36
CA ALA A 23 -41.03 33.01 43.47
C ALA A 23 -40.94 33.62 42.05
N PRO A 24 -41.34 34.90 41.83
CA PRO A 24 -41.17 35.54 40.54
C PRO A 24 -39.75 36.14 40.50
N ALA A 25 -38.88 35.58 39.66
CA ALA A 25 -37.58 36.18 39.34
C ALA A 25 -37.57 36.57 37.87
N SER A 26 -37.36 37.87 37.66
CA SER A 26 -37.29 38.59 36.40
C SER A 26 -36.55 37.82 35.29
N ALA A 27 -37.24 37.58 34.19
CA ALA A 27 -36.66 36.99 32.99
C ALA A 27 -35.74 38.01 32.29
N GLN A 28 -34.45 37.95 32.58
CA GLN A 28 -33.44 38.40 31.62
C GLN A 28 -33.28 37.30 30.57
N ALA A 29 -33.70 37.61 29.35
CA ALA A 29 -33.48 36.77 28.19
C ALA A 29 -31.97 36.59 27.99
N ALA A 30 -31.42 35.49 28.50
CA ALA A 30 -30.09 35.04 28.15
C ALA A 30 -30.12 34.67 26.66
N ALA A 31 -29.39 35.42 25.85
CA ALA A 31 -29.15 35.09 24.46
C ALA A 31 -28.64 33.64 24.36
N PRO A 32 -29.11 32.84 23.38
CA PRO A 32 -28.60 31.49 23.19
C PRO A 32 -27.09 31.56 22.93
N VAL A 33 -26.31 30.98 23.84
CA VAL A 33 -24.88 30.75 23.63
C VAL A 33 -24.77 29.82 22.42
N PRO A 34 -24.12 30.24 21.31
CA PRO A 34 -23.92 29.35 20.19
C PRO A 34 -23.10 28.15 20.67
N ALA A 35 -23.68 26.96 20.55
CA ALA A 35 -22.95 25.72 20.76
C ALA A 35 -21.66 25.77 19.92
N PRO A 36 -20.49 25.41 20.48
CA PRO A 36 -19.27 25.39 19.69
C PRO A 36 -19.50 24.45 18.52
N ALA A 37 -19.42 25.01 17.30
CA ALA A 37 -19.50 24.24 16.09
C ALA A 37 -18.45 23.12 16.18
N GLN A 38 -18.91 21.87 16.30
CA GLN A 38 -18.05 20.71 16.18
C GLN A 38 -17.46 20.78 14.78
N ALA A 39 -16.22 21.27 14.68
CA ALA A 39 -15.43 21.23 13.47
C ALA A 39 -15.43 19.76 13.03
N SER A 40 -16.19 19.47 11.97
CA SER A 40 -16.21 18.15 11.37
C SER A 40 -14.77 17.82 11.02
N ALA A 41 -14.19 16.83 11.71
CA ALA A 41 -12.79 16.48 11.52
C ALA A 41 -12.62 15.95 10.10
N THR A 42 -12.24 16.83 9.18
CA THR A 42 -11.96 16.49 7.79
C THR A 42 -10.98 15.33 7.79
N ALA A 43 -11.35 14.24 7.12
CA ALA A 43 -10.52 13.06 7.02
C ALA A 43 -9.10 13.47 6.56
N PRO A 44 -8.04 12.94 7.19
CA PRO A 44 -6.68 13.36 6.86
C PRO A 44 -6.38 13.02 5.40
N THR A 45 -5.81 13.97 4.66
CA THR A 45 -5.45 13.75 3.26
C THR A 45 -4.41 12.63 3.15
N PRO A 46 -4.39 11.86 2.03
CA PRO A 46 -3.41 10.81 1.82
C PRO A 46 -1.96 11.26 2.04
N ALA A 47 -1.61 12.46 1.54
CA ALA A 47 -0.29 13.05 1.71
C ALA A 47 0.09 13.21 3.19
N LYS A 48 -0.85 13.67 4.04
CA LYS A 48 -0.60 13.85 5.48
C LYS A 48 -0.41 12.51 6.20
N VAL A 49 -1.19 11.49 5.85
CA VAL A 49 -1.06 10.14 6.44
C VAL A 49 0.26 9.50 6.01
N SER A 50 0.60 9.56 4.72
CA SER A 50 1.85 9.00 4.21
C SER A 50 3.08 9.73 4.75
N GLY A 51 3.01 11.07 4.87
CA GLY A 51 4.07 11.89 5.48
C GLY A 51 4.33 11.48 6.93
N LYS A 52 3.28 11.30 7.74
CA LYS A 52 3.44 10.81 9.12
C LYS A 52 4.13 9.45 9.20
N LEU A 53 3.79 8.51 8.30
CA LEU A 53 4.47 7.21 8.26
C LEU A 53 5.93 7.36 7.85
N PHE A 54 6.21 8.17 6.83
CA PHE A 54 7.55 8.44 6.35
C PHE A 54 8.43 9.04 7.46
N ASP A 55 7.93 10.07 8.14
CA ASP A 55 8.64 10.72 9.24
C ASP A 55 8.89 9.78 10.42
N ALA A 56 7.90 8.95 10.77
CA ALA A 56 8.06 7.93 11.81
C ALA A 56 9.12 6.89 11.42
N TRP A 57 9.17 6.50 10.14
CA TRP A 57 10.18 5.59 9.62
C TRP A 57 11.60 6.21 9.65
N VAL A 58 11.75 7.46 9.22
CA VAL A 58 13.03 8.20 9.27
C VAL A 58 13.54 8.30 10.71
N ARG A 59 12.66 8.62 11.67
CA ARG A 59 12.97 8.64 13.11
C ARG A 59 13.15 7.26 13.75
N ARG A 60 13.01 6.18 12.97
CA ARG A 60 13.04 4.78 13.44
C ARG A 60 11.98 4.45 14.50
N ASP A 61 10.90 5.22 14.59
CA ASP A 61 9.82 5.05 15.57
C ASP A 61 8.74 4.11 15.03
N ARG A 62 8.84 2.84 15.40
CA ARG A 62 7.85 1.81 15.01
C ARG A 62 6.49 2.00 15.67
N HIS A 63 6.44 2.61 16.86
CA HIS A 63 5.20 2.80 17.59
C HIS A 63 4.37 3.92 16.96
N ALA A 64 5.00 5.05 16.61
CA ALA A 64 4.35 6.09 15.83
C ALA A 64 3.91 5.58 14.45
N ALA A 65 4.74 4.77 13.78
CA ALA A 65 4.38 4.16 12.50
C ALA A 65 3.13 3.27 12.61
N ALA A 66 3.01 2.47 13.68
CA ALA A 66 1.85 1.61 13.92
C ALA A 66 0.53 2.38 14.12
N LYS A 67 0.59 3.63 14.59
CA LYS A 67 -0.61 4.48 14.72
C LYS A 67 -1.20 4.83 13.34
N VAL A 68 -0.35 5.04 12.33
CA VAL A 68 -0.74 5.56 11.00
C VAL A 68 -0.68 4.52 9.89
N ALA A 69 -0.32 3.27 10.18
CA ALA A 69 -0.20 2.22 9.19
C ALA A 69 -0.67 0.86 9.71
N THR A 70 -0.92 -0.07 8.80
CA THR A 70 -1.17 -1.47 9.13
C THR A 70 0.13 -2.19 9.50
N PRO A 71 0.08 -3.32 10.25
CA PRO A 71 1.29 -4.07 10.60
C PRO A 71 2.13 -4.51 9.40
N SER A 72 1.48 -4.88 8.28
CA SER A 72 2.16 -5.26 7.04
C SER A 72 2.88 -4.07 6.40
N ALA A 73 2.27 -2.89 6.39
CA ALA A 73 2.88 -1.65 5.91
C ALA A 73 4.07 -1.21 6.77
N VAL A 74 3.97 -1.29 8.10
CA VAL A 74 5.09 -1.01 9.02
C VAL A 74 6.23 -1.98 8.77
N LYS A 75 5.97 -3.30 8.74
CA LYS A 75 7.00 -4.29 8.41
C LYS A 75 7.65 -4.00 7.07
N ALA A 76 6.86 -3.55 6.08
CA ALA A 76 7.36 -3.27 4.75
C ALA A 76 8.30 -2.05 4.71
N VAL A 77 7.91 -0.91 5.29
CA VAL A 77 8.75 0.30 5.26
C VAL A 77 10.04 0.10 6.07
N PHE A 78 9.97 -0.57 7.23
CA PHE A 78 11.13 -0.82 8.08
C PHE A 78 12.08 -1.92 7.58
N SER A 79 11.71 -2.67 6.54
CA SER A 79 12.62 -3.61 5.85
C SER A 79 13.23 -3.03 4.57
N TYR A 80 13.11 -1.71 4.38
CA TYR A 80 13.82 -1.00 3.33
C TYR A 80 15.29 -0.84 3.69
N VAL A 81 16.15 -1.23 2.75
CA VAL A 81 17.61 -1.33 2.95
C VAL A 81 18.38 -0.18 2.32
N TYR A 82 17.74 0.58 1.43
CA TYR A 82 18.34 1.74 0.81
C TYR A 82 18.19 2.96 1.71
N ARG A 83 18.91 4.03 1.35
CA ARG A 83 18.80 5.35 1.98
C ARG A 83 17.36 5.86 1.97
N ASP A 84 17.05 6.81 2.85
CA ASP A 84 15.83 7.60 2.81
C ASP A 84 15.63 8.30 1.46
N PRO A 85 14.46 8.14 0.81
CA PRO A 85 14.06 8.97 -0.32
C PRO A 85 14.15 10.46 0.02
N ASP A 86 14.69 11.25 -0.89
CA ASP A 86 14.98 12.67 -0.67
C ASP A 86 13.85 13.60 -1.15
N LYS A 87 12.87 13.08 -1.89
CA LYS A 87 11.79 13.88 -2.47
C LYS A 87 10.42 13.24 -2.32
N PHE A 88 9.45 14.03 -1.86
CA PHE A 88 8.03 13.69 -2.02
C PHE A 88 7.59 14.00 -3.45
N ALA A 89 7.16 12.98 -4.18
CA ALA A 89 6.76 13.08 -5.59
C ALA A 89 5.25 13.29 -5.80
N GLY A 90 4.51 13.59 -4.73
CA GLY A 90 3.07 13.79 -4.77
C GLY A 90 2.26 12.51 -4.62
N CYS A 91 0.93 12.66 -4.68
CA CYS A 91 -0.02 11.56 -4.66
C CYS A 91 -0.84 11.53 -5.95
N SER A 92 -1.11 10.33 -6.45
CA SER A 92 -2.08 10.06 -7.51
C SER A 92 -3.21 9.22 -6.89
N GLY A 93 -4.39 9.83 -6.76
CA GLY A 93 -5.48 9.25 -5.97
C GLY A 93 -5.04 9.00 -4.53
N ASN A 94 -5.12 7.74 -4.08
CA ASN A 94 -4.72 7.33 -2.75
C ASN A 94 -3.29 6.78 -2.65
N VAL A 95 -2.50 6.87 -3.73
CA VAL A 95 -1.11 6.38 -3.76
C VAL A 95 -0.15 7.55 -3.74
N CYS A 96 0.68 7.63 -2.69
CA CYS A 96 1.65 8.69 -2.48
C CYS A 96 3.08 8.17 -2.67
N ARG A 97 3.93 8.93 -3.35
CA ARG A 97 5.29 8.51 -3.71
C ARG A 97 6.37 9.32 -3.01
N PHE A 98 7.41 8.63 -2.57
CA PHE A 98 8.65 9.21 -2.06
C PHE A 98 9.78 8.61 -2.87
N VAL A 99 10.57 9.44 -3.55
CA VAL A 99 11.56 8.99 -4.53
C VAL A 99 12.95 9.49 -4.20
N HIS A 100 13.94 8.78 -4.72
CA HIS A 100 15.34 9.13 -4.76
C HIS A 100 15.62 9.97 -6.00
N THR A 101 16.23 11.13 -5.80
CA THR A 101 16.77 11.99 -6.86
C THR A 101 18.29 12.02 -6.86
N SER A 102 18.90 11.71 -5.72
CA SER A 102 20.36 11.68 -5.52
C SER A 102 21.01 10.32 -5.82
N VAL A 103 20.24 9.22 -5.82
CA VAL A 103 20.79 7.86 -6.02
C VAL A 103 19.93 7.02 -6.95
N ASN A 104 20.57 6.09 -7.66
CA ASN A 104 19.89 5.10 -8.48
C ASN A 104 19.66 3.82 -7.68
N VAL A 105 18.40 3.44 -7.50
CA VAL A 105 18.01 2.15 -6.92
C VAL A 105 17.38 1.25 -7.98
N PRO A 106 17.48 -0.09 -7.88
CA PRO A 106 16.82 -0.99 -8.82
C PRO A 106 15.29 -0.84 -8.82
N GLY A 107 14.69 -1.10 -9.98
CA GLY A 107 13.26 -1.04 -10.21
C GLY A 107 12.81 0.31 -10.76
N GLY A 108 11.49 0.52 -10.84
CA GLY A 108 10.85 1.73 -11.35
C GLY A 108 10.10 2.52 -10.28
N LEU A 109 10.18 2.10 -9.01
CA LEU A 109 9.63 2.86 -7.90
C LEU A 109 10.52 4.03 -7.48
N ASP A 110 11.83 3.87 -7.66
CA ASP A 110 12.86 4.81 -7.23
C ASP A 110 12.73 5.18 -5.74
N GLY A 111 12.19 4.31 -4.88
CA GLY A 111 11.82 4.67 -3.50
C GLY A 111 10.60 3.92 -2.98
N PHE A 112 9.65 4.65 -2.41
CA PHE A 112 8.38 4.14 -1.89
C PHE A 112 7.18 4.55 -2.73
N ALA A 113 6.18 3.66 -2.79
CA ALA A 113 4.80 4.04 -3.06
C ALA A 113 3.92 3.53 -1.92
N MET A 114 3.22 4.45 -1.25
CA MET A 114 2.36 4.16 -0.11
C MET A 114 0.90 4.29 -0.52
N VAL A 115 0.12 3.24 -0.28
CA VAL A 115 -1.32 3.24 -0.51
C VAL A 115 -2.03 3.59 0.78
N VAL A 116 -2.82 4.66 0.75
CA VAL A 116 -3.62 5.13 1.88
C VAL A 116 -5.07 4.65 1.71
N SER A 117 -5.68 4.22 2.80
CA SER A 117 -7.11 3.96 2.87
C SER A 117 -7.64 4.50 4.19
N GLY A 118 -8.61 5.42 4.12
CA GLY A 118 -9.06 6.18 5.28
C GLY A 118 -7.89 6.91 5.96
N SER A 119 -7.69 6.62 7.24
CA SER A 119 -6.65 7.25 8.07
C SER A 119 -5.34 6.45 8.17
N LYS A 120 -5.17 5.36 7.41
CA LYS A 120 -4.01 4.48 7.50
C LYS A 120 -3.35 4.18 6.16
N VAL A 121 -2.03 3.98 6.19
CA VAL A 121 -1.29 3.34 5.11
C VAL A 121 -1.53 1.84 5.17
N THR A 122 -2.15 1.27 4.12
CA THR A 122 -2.52 -0.15 4.06
C THR A 122 -1.49 -0.98 3.29
N LYS A 123 -0.76 -0.37 2.36
CA LYS A 123 0.27 -1.06 1.59
C LYS A 123 1.47 -0.13 1.35
N VAL A 124 2.67 -0.68 1.40
CA VAL A 124 3.90 0.02 1.05
C VAL A 124 4.65 -0.82 0.03
N TYR A 125 4.75 -0.29 -1.18
CA TYR A 125 5.65 -0.79 -2.20
C TYR A 125 7.00 -0.10 -2.05
N ARG A 126 8.08 -0.82 -2.32
CA ARG A 126 9.44 -0.28 -2.15
C ARG A 126 10.40 -0.84 -3.20
N SER A 127 11.40 -0.05 -3.58
CA SER A 127 12.55 -0.59 -4.31
C SER A 127 13.17 -1.75 -3.53
N ARG A 128 13.48 -2.85 -4.22
CA ARG A 128 13.95 -4.08 -3.60
C ARG A 128 15.36 -4.44 -4.04
N HIS A 129 16.15 -4.86 -3.07
CA HIS A 129 17.46 -5.45 -3.30
C HIS A 129 17.32 -6.94 -3.62
N PHE A 130 17.03 -7.28 -4.87
CA PHE A 130 17.03 -8.67 -5.31
C PHE A 130 18.47 -9.16 -5.53
N THR A 131 18.90 -10.16 -4.77
CA THR A 131 20.26 -10.71 -4.86
C THR A 131 20.43 -11.81 -5.90
N LYS A 132 19.34 -12.23 -6.55
CA LYS A 132 19.32 -13.23 -7.62
C LYS A 132 18.47 -12.73 -8.80
N PRO A 133 18.89 -12.96 -10.05
CA PRO A 133 18.14 -12.50 -11.22
C PRO A 133 16.79 -13.22 -11.34
N SER A 134 16.74 -14.52 -11.03
CA SER A 134 15.50 -15.30 -11.02
C SER A 134 14.46 -14.78 -10.04
N THR A 135 14.88 -14.25 -8.89
CA THR A 135 13.96 -13.66 -7.91
C THR A 135 13.31 -12.40 -8.47
N ALA A 136 14.06 -11.52 -9.14
CA ALA A 136 13.51 -10.32 -9.77
C ALA A 136 12.50 -10.69 -10.88
N ALA A 137 12.86 -11.62 -11.76
CA ALA A 137 11.98 -12.07 -12.85
C ALA A 137 10.69 -12.72 -12.33
N LYS A 138 10.78 -13.63 -11.35
CA LYS A 138 9.61 -14.24 -10.70
C LYS A 138 8.75 -13.22 -9.98
N HIS A 139 9.37 -12.22 -9.36
CA HIS A 139 8.63 -11.16 -8.69
C HIS A 139 7.80 -10.33 -9.68
N LEU A 140 8.40 -9.89 -10.79
CA LEU A 140 7.68 -9.16 -11.85
C LEU A 140 6.54 -10.00 -12.43
N PHE A 141 6.81 -11.27 -12.76
CA PHE A 141 5.79 -12.17 -13.30
C PHE A 141 4.62 -12.35 -12.34
N ALA A 142 4.91 -12.60 -11.06
CA ALA A 142 3.88 -12.74 -10.04
C ALA A 142 3.04 -11.45 -9.87
N ALA A 143 3.68 -10.28 -9.97
CA ALA A 143 2.98 -8.99 -9.95
C ALA A 143 2.05 -8.82 -11.17
N TRP A 144 2.51 -9.23 -12.36
CA TRP A 144 1.71 -9.21 -13.58
C TRP A 144 0.46 -10.09 -13.48
N LYS A 145 0.60 -11.32 -12.96
CA LYS A 145 -0.55 -12.21 -12.71
C LYS A 145 -1.61 -11.61 -11.79
N ARG A 146 -1.20 -10.78 -10.83
CA ARG A 146 -2.10 -10.08 -9.90
C ARG A 146 -2.60 -8.74 -10.42
N ASN A 147 -2.16 -8.33 -11.61
CA ASN A 147 -2.36 -6.98 -12.13
C ASN A 147 -1.92 -5.88 -11.13
N ASP A 148 -0.89 -6.16 -10.30
CA ASP A 148 -0.35 -5.21 -9.33
C ASP A 148 0.88 -4.50 -9.92
N ARG A 149 0.64 -3.42 -10.67
CA ARG A 149 1.70 -2.68 -11.37
C ARG A 149 2.76 -2.11 -10.42
N TYR A 150 2.37 -1.61 -9.24
CA TYR A 150 3.33 -1.06 -8.28
C TYR A 150 4.25 -2.14 -7.71
N GLN A 151 3.73 -3.35 -7.53
CA GLN A 151 4.58 -4.49 -7.20
C GLN A 151 5.52 -4.86 -8.35
N GLY A 152 5.06 -4.74 -9.60
CA GLY A 152 5.90 -4.92 -10.79
C GLY A 152 7.07 -3.92 -10.81
N LEU A 153 6.83 -2.66 -10.43
CA LEU A 153 7.85 -1.62 -10.32
C LEU A 153 8.90 -1.89 -9.22
N GLU A 154 8.65 -2.79 -8.27
CA GLU A 154 9.68 -3.22 -7.30
C GLU A 154 10.82 -3.97 -7.99
N ALA A 155 10.54 -4.64 -9.12
CA ALA A 155 11.47 -5.53 -9.82
C ALA A 155 11.81 -5.11 -11.25
N ALA A 156 11.12 -4.13 -11.82
CA ALA A 156 11.27 -3.73 -13.21
C ALA A 156 11.25 -2.22 -13.39
N ARG A 157 11.96 -1.73 -14.42
CA ARG A 157 11.88 -0.32 -14.81
C ARG A 157 10.47 0.08 -15.22
N THR A 158 10.16 1.37 -15.08
CA THR A 158 8.85 1.93 -15.42
C THR A 158 8.42 1.61 -16.86
N GLY A 159 9.32 1.71 -17.84
CA GLY A 159 9.01 1.37 -19.23
C GLY A 159 8.64 -0.10 -19.43
N VAL A 160 9.31 -1.02 -18.71
CA VAL A 160 9.05 -2.46 -18.78
C VAL A 160 7.71 -2.79 -18.14
N ALA A 161 7.47 -2.28 -16.93
CA ALA A 161 6.19 -2.47 -16.24
C ALA A 161 5.03 -1.88 -17.05
N ASN A 162 5.21 -0.70 -17.67
CA ASN A 162 4.20 -0.12 -18.54
C ASN A 162 3.90 -0.99 -19.76
N LYS A 163 4.92 -1.58 -20.39
CA LYS A 163 4.72 -2.46 -21.54
C LYS A 163 4.03 -3.76 -21.14
N LEU A 164 4.51 -4.43 -20.08
CA LEU A 164 3.99 -5.72 -19.63
C LEU A 164 2.52 -5.62 -19.17
N PHE A 165 2.19 -4.59 -18.39
CA PHE A 165 0.86 -4.44 -17.81
C PHE A 165 -0.17 -3.79 -18.78
N ARG A 166 0.21 -3.48 -20.02
CA ARG A 166 -0.77 -3.13 -21.07
C ARG A 166 -1.67 -4.32 -21.41
N VAL A 167 -1.10 -5.52 -21.38
CA VAL A 167 -1.85 -6.77 -21.56
C VAL A 167 -2.10 -7.32 -20.17
N LYS A 168 -3.36 -7.52 -19.80
CA LYS A 168 -3.70 -8.17 -18.54
C LYS A 168 -3.35 -9.65 -18.65
N TYR A 169 -2.84 -10.22 -17.57
CA TYR A 169 -2.66 -11.66 -17.49
C TYR A 169 -4.02 -12.36 -17.54
N ASP A 170 -4.17 -13.32 -18.45
CA ASP A 170 -5.34 -14.19 -18.52
C ASP A 170 -5.06 -15.51 -17.78
N PRO A 171 -5.72 -15.79 -16.64
CA PRO A 171 -5.55 -17.04 -15.93
C PRO A 171 -6.11 -18.25 -16.68
N LYS A 172 -6.95 -18.06 -17.71
CA LYS A 172 -7.47 -19.10 -18.59
C LYS A 172 -6.71 -19.20 -19.92
N GLY A 173 -5.74 -18.32 -20.14
CA GLY A 173 -4.89 -18.31 -21.33
C GLY A 173 -3.74 -19.32 -21.23
N VAL A 174 -2.77 -19.18 -22.14
CA VAL A 174 -1.61 -20.08 -22.21
C VAL A 174 -0.81 -20.12 -20.91
N ALA A 175 -0.50 -21.33 -20.46
CA ALA A 175 0.27 -21.55 -19.25
C ALA A 175 1.74 -21.15 -19.47
N HIS A 176 2.23 -20.24 -18.64
CA HIS A 176 3.63 -19.81 -18.66
C HIS A 176 4.43 -20.60 -17.63
N THR A 177 5.49 -21.28 -18.07
CA THR A 177 6.37 -22.10 -17.21
C THR A 177 7.75 -21.48 -17.14
N PHE A 178 8.24 -21.22 -15.92
CA PHE A 178 9.58 -20.64 -15.72
C PHE A 178 10.67 -21.67 -16.03
N GLN A 179 11.53 -21.35 -17.00
CA GLN A 179 12.60 -22.23 -17.49
C GLN A 179 13.96 -21.97 -16.86
N GLY A 180 14.07 -20.99 -15.95
CA GLY A 180 15.34 -20.59 -15.36
C GLY A 180 15.90 -19.31 -15.96
N CYS A 181 17.15 -19.02 -15.62
CA CYS A 181 17.88 -17.89 -16.18
C CYS A 181 19.24 -18.34 -16.70
N SER A 182 19.60 -17.92 -17.90
CA SER A 182 20.92 -18.09 -18.49
C SER A 182 21.69 -16.77 -18.43
N SER A 183 23.03 -16.84 -18.41
CA SER A 183 23.86 -15.64 -18.52
C SER A 183 23.80 -15.10 -19.95
N GLU A 184 23.82 -13.78 -20.08
CA GLU A 184 23.95 -13.07 -21.37
C GLU A 184 24.91 -11.89 -21.21
N PRO A 185 25.46 -11.30 -22.29
CA PRO A 185 26.61 -10.37 -22.21
C PRO A 185 26.45 -9.18 -21.25
N LYS A 186 25.22 -8.75 -20.97
CA LYS A 186 24.95 -7.62 -20.07
C LYS A 186 24.24 -8.03 -18.78
N GLY A 187 23.98 -9.32 -18.53
CA GLY A 187 23.31 -9.79 -17.34
C GLY A 187 22.76 -11.21 -17.49
N TYR A 188 21.44 -11.37 -17.32
CA TYR A 188 20.78 -12.67 -17.42
C TYR A 188 19.52 -12.60 -18.27
N SER A 189 19.25 -13.64 -19.03
CA SER A 189 17.97 -13.85 -19.70
C SER A 189 17.17 -14.88 -18.90
N CYS A 190 16.05 -14.47 -18.31
CA CYS A 190 15.16 -15.35 -17.57
C CYS A 190 13.93 -15.71 -18.41
N ALA A 191 13.76 -16.98 -18.71
CA ALA A 191 12.77 -17.44 -19.68
C ALA A 191 11.49 -17.98 -19.03
N TYR A 192 10.36 -17.67 -19.65
CA TYR A 192 9.08 -18.34 -19.46
C TYR A 192 8.65 -18.94 -20.80
N SER A 193 8.51 -20.25 -20.89
CA SER A 193 7.91 -20.89 -22.07
C SER A 193 6.39 -20.90 -21.94
N TYR A 194 5.69 -20.88 -23.08
CA TYR A 194 4.25 -21.09 -23.18
C TYR A 194 3.93 -21.73 -24.53
N GLU A 195 2.71 -22.22 -24.70
CA GLU A 195 2.28 -22.78 -25.99
C GLU A 195 2.38 -21.71 -27.10
N GLY A 196 3.13 -22.02 -28.17
CA GLY A 196 3.38 -21.10 -29.28
C GLY A 196 4.53 -20.10 -29.06
N GLY A 197 5.33 -20.22 -27.99
CA GLY A 197 6.52 -19.38 -27.86
C GLY A 197 7.17 -19.28 -26.47
N ALA A 198 7.91 -18.19 -26.29
CA ALA A 198 8.56 -17.86 -25.03
C ALA A 198 8.60 -16.36 -24.77
N MET A 199 8.68 -16.00 -23.50
CA MET A 199 8.93 -14.65 -23.01
C MET A 199 10.28 -14.65 -22.28
N PHE A 200 11.14 -13.71 -22.65
CA PHE A 200 12.43 -13.52 -22.01
C PHE A 200 12.45 -12.20 -21.25
N MET A 201 12.70 -12.30 -19.94
CA MET A 201 12.95 -11.14 -19.08
C MET A 201 14.46 -10.92 -18.99
N HIS A 202 14.95 -9.83 -19.57
CA HIS A 202 16.37 -9.47 -19.50
C HIS A 202 16.65 -8.73 -18.19
N VAL A 203 17.36 -9.41 -17.30
CA VAL A 203 17.68 -8.96 -15.95
C VAL A 203 19.09 -8.40 -15.91
N ARG A 204 19.25 -7.28 -15.22
CA ARG A 204 20.50 -6.50 -15.12
C ARG A 204 20.77 -6.15 -13.68
N GLY A 205 22.01 -5.81 -13.36
CA GLY A 205 22.46 -5.50 -12.01
C GLY A 205 23.43 -6.55 -11.47
N SER A 206 23.64 -6.54 -10.16
CA SER A 206 24.54 -7.47 -9.48
C SER A 206 23.99 -7.86 -8.11
N LYS A 207 24.68 -8.76 -7.42
CA LYS A 207 24.35 -9.11 -6.02
C LYS A 207 24.51 -7.92 -5.06
N THR A 208 25.33 -6.93 -5.41
CA THR A 208 25.65 -5.76 -4.57
C THR A 208 24.71 -4.60 -4.80
N THR A 209 24.34 -4.34 -6.07
CA THR A 209 23.45 -3.23 -6.42
C THR A 209 21.98 -3.66 -6.44
N GLY A 210 21.73 -4.96 -6.62
CA GLY A 210 20.42 -5.56 -6.80
C GLY A 210 20.10 -5.77 -8.29
N TYR A 211 19.30 -6.80 -8.55
CA TYR A 211 18.84 -7.14 -9.89
C TYR A 211 17.49 -6.49 -10.22
N GLU A 212 17.35 -5.99 -11.45
CA GLU A 212 16.10 -5.48 -12.03
C GLU A 212 15.86 -6.01 -13.45
N VAL A 213 14.60 -6.14 -13.86
CA VAL A 213 14.22 -6.42 -15.24
C VAL A 213 14.27 -5.12 -16.05
N ARG A 214 15.10 -5.11 -17.09
CA ARG A 214 15.33 -3.95 -17.95
C ARG A 214 14.64 -3.99 -19.30
N SER A 215 14.35 -5.18 -19.81
CA SER A 215 13.55 -5.35 -21.02
C SER A 215 12.85 -6.71 -21.02
N ILE A 216 11.82 -6.82 -21.84
CA ILE A 216 11.11 -8.06 -22.12
C ILE A 216 11.03 -8.22 -23.63
N SER A 217 11.44 -9.38 -24.11
CA SER A 217 11.27 -9.83 -25.49
C SER A 217 10.41 -11.10 -25.53
N TYR A 218 9.85 -11.37 -26.70
CA TYR A 218 9.02 -12.52 -26.96
C TYR A 218 9.54 -13.19 -28.23
N ILE A 219 9.49 -14.51 -28.26
CA ILE A 219 9.67 -15.32 -29.47
C ILE A 219 8.37 -16.08 -29.65
N ALA A 220 7.84 -16.06 -30.87
CA ALA A 220 6.78 -16.96 -31.31
C ALA A 220 7.40 -18.04 -32.18
N ASP A 221 6.87 -19.25 -32.07
CA ASP A 221 7.12 -20.34 -33.02
C ASP A 221 6.30 -20.11 -34.30
#